data_AF-A0A920DQS7-F1
#
_entry.id   AF-A0A920DQS7-F1
#
_cell.length_a   1.000
_cell.length_b   1.000
_cell.length_c   1.000
_cell.angle_alpha   90.00
_cell.angle_beta   90.00
_cell.angle_gamma   90.00
#
_symmetry.space_group_name_H-M   'P 1'
#
loop_
_entity.id
_entity.type
_entity.pdbx_description
1 polymer ?
#
loop_
_entity_poly.entity_id
_entity_poly.type
_entity_poly.pdbx_seq_one_letter_code
_entity_poly.pdbx_strand_id
1 'polypeptide(L)' 'MDGEFVEWSQAKVHVLTHTLHYGLGVFEGVRAYLTDSGTKILD' A
#
# COMPACT_ATOMS: atom_id res chain seq x y z
N MET A 1 -4.65 -5.42 -5.01
CA MET A 1 -5.57 -5.50 -3.86
C MET A 1 -5.69 -6.96 -3.50
N ASP A 2 -5.47 -7.33 -2.24
CA ASP A 2 -5.57 -8.72 -1.76
C ASP A 2 -4.69 -9.73 -2.54
N GLY A 3 -3.44 -9.34 -2.82
CA GLY A 3 -2.47 -10.18 -3.55
C GLY A 3 -2.44 -9.95 -5.06
N GLU A 4 -3.46 -9.32 -5.63
CA GLU A 4 -3.53 -9.07 -7.08
C GLU A 4 -2.92 -7.71 -7.49
N PHE A 5 -2.26 -7.68 -8.65
CA PHE A 5 -1.88 -6.42 -9.30
C PHE A 5 -3.10 -5.76 -9.92
N VAL A 6 -3.48 -4.61 -9.37
CA VAL A 6 -4.65 -3.84 -9.81
C VAL A 6 -4.20 -2.48 -10.33
N GLU A 7 -4.87 -1.99 -11.38
CA GLU A 7 -4.69 -0.63 -11.85
C GLU A 7 -4.95 0.37 -10.72
N TRP A 8 -4.08 1.38 -10.59
CA TRP A 8 -4.14 2.34 -9.49
C TRP A 8 -5.53 2.97 -9.34
N SER A 9 -6.14 3.38 -10.45
CA SER A 9 -7.47 4.01 -10.46
C SER A 9 -8.62 3.07 -10.07
N GLN A 10 -8.39 1.75 -10.08
CA GLN A 10 -9.37 0.72 -9.76
C GLN A 10 -9.22 0.14 -8.36
N ALA A 11 -8.15 0.48 -7.62
CA ALA A 11 -7.96 0.10 -6.23
C ALA A 11 -8.96 0.83 -5.31
N LYS A 12 -10.22 0.38 -5.29
CA LYS A 12 -11.33 1.01 -4.57
C LYS A 12 -11.85 0.11 -3.46
N VAL A 13 -12.35 0.73 -2.40
CA VAL A 13 -13.12 0.09 -1.33
C VAL A 13 -14.51 0.72 -1.25
N HIS A 14 -15.49 0.01 -0.68
CA HIS A 14 -16.82 0.56 -0.48
C HIS A 14 -16.80 1.63 0.62
N VAL A 15 -17.72 2.60 0.56
CA VAL A 15 -17.79 3.69 1.55
C VAL A 15 -18.01 3.14 2.97
N LEU A 16 -18.75 2.05 3.13
CA LEU A 16 -19.02 1.41 4.42
C LEU A 16 -17.85 0.55 4.95
N THR A 17 -16.66 0.61 4.35
CA THR A 17 -15.49 -0.12 4.85
C THR A 17 -15.18 0.31 6.28
N HIS A 18 -15.09 -0.68 7.17
CA HIS A 18 -15.03 -0.48 8.63
C HIS A 18 -13.88 0.44 9.08
N THR A 19 -12.71 0.33 8.45
CA THR A 19 -11.55 1.20 8.71
C THR A 19 -11.85 2.68 8.48
N LEU A 20 -12.70 3.02 7.50
CA LEU A 20 -13.11 4.40 7.22
C LEU A 20 -14.00 4.98 8.33
N HIS A 21 -14.68 4.14 9.10
CA HIS A 21 -15.67 4.56 10.10
C HIS A 21 -15.14 4.48 11.53
N TYR A 22 -14.23 3.53 11.79
CA TYR A 22 -13.78 3.21 13.15
C TYR A 22 -12.26 3.18 13.29
N GLY A 23 -11.50 3.56 12.26
CA GLY A 23 -10.03 3.66 12.34
C GLY A 23 -9.30 2.32 12.53
N LEU A 24 -9.99 1.19 12.32
CA LEU A 24 -9.42 -0.14 12.49
C LEU A 24 -8.56 -0.53 11.26
N GLY A 25 -7.32 -0.07 11.23
CA GLY A 25 -6.35 -0.40 10.19
C GLY A 25 -4.92 -0.13 10.67
N VAL A 26 -3.97 -0.85 10.09
CA VAL A 26 -2.53 -0.67 10.33
C VAL A 26 -1.81 -0.53 8.99
N PHE A 27 -0.72 0.22 8.96
CA PHE A 27 0.13 0.37 7.79
C PHE A 27 1.59 0.50 8.24
N GLU A 28 2.51 0.12 7.35
CA GLU A 28 3.95 0.29 7.54
C GLU A 28 4.51 1.22 6.47
N GLY A 29 5.70 1.77 6.71
CA GLY A 29 6.37 2.69 5.79
C GLY A 29 7.75 2.17 5.39
N VAL A 30 7.93 1.83 4.11
CA VAL A 30 9.22 1.41 3.56
C VAL A 30 9.76 2.44 2.57
N ARG A 31 11.08 2.45 2.33
CA ARG A 31 11.70 3.30 1.31
C ARG A 31 12.50 2.48 0.31
N ALA A 32 12.36 2.79 -0.97
CA ALA A 32 13.17 2.22 -2.04
C ALA A 32 14.13 3.29 -2.59
N TYR A 33 15.42 2.95 -2.68
CA TYR A 33 16.45 3.85 -3.19
C TYR A 33 17.18 3.22 -4.37
N LEU A 34 17.43 4.01 -5.41
CA LEU A 34 18.34 3.62 -6.48
C LEU A 34 19.78 3.77 -5.97
N THR A 35 20.56 2.69 -6.07
CA THR A 35 21.99 2.67 -5.75
C THR A 35 22.79 2.25 -6.97
N ASP A 36 24.12 2.39 -6.93
CA ASP A 36 25.01 1.92 -7.99
C ASP A 36 24.89 0.41 -8.26
N SER A 37 24.36 -0.36 -7.30
CA SER A 37 24.10 -1.80 -7.41
C SER A 37 22.64 -2.17 -7.72
N GLY A 38 21.82 -1.18 -8.11
CA GLY A 38 20.39 -1.33 -8.35
C GLY A 38 19.51 -0.83 -7.19
N THR A 39 18.20 -1.03 -7.33
CA THR A 39 17.21 -0.60 -6.32
C THR A 39 17.33 -1.44 -5.06
N LYS A 40 17.39 -0.78 -3.89
CA LYS A 40 17.38 -1.42 -2.57
C LYS A 40 16.18 -0.94 -1.76
N ILE A 41 15.61 -1.84 -0.96
CA ILE A 41 14.60 -1.52 0.06
C ILE A 41 15.31 -1.28 1.39
N LEU A 42 15.01 -0.16 2.03
CA LEU A 42 15.38 0.18 3.39
C LEU A 42 14.09 0.26 4.21
N ASP A 43 14.02 -0.57 5.24
CA ASP A 43 12.96 -0.64 6.25
C ASP A 43 13.57 -0.24 7.60
#